data_AF-A0A7W1AV38-F1
#
_entry.id   AF-A0A7W1AV38-F1
#
_cell.length_a   1.000
_cell.length_b   1.000
_cell.length_c   1.000
_cell.angle_alpha   90.00
_cell.angle_beta   90.00
_cell.angle_gamma   90.00
#
_symmetry.space_group_name_H-M   'P 1'
#
loop_
_entity.id
_entity.type
_entity.pdbx_description
1 polymer ?
#
loop_
_entity_poly.entity_id
_entity_poly.type
_entity_poly.pdbx_seq_one_letter_code
_entity_poly.pdbx_strand_id
1 'polypeptide(L)' 'MHTVVTASCDLELVLVALKANATRRMKEAGCWSGKRSPWIRRGSKRYLWTDAQLGGAIAYVLYDQGESLD' A
#
# COMPACT_ATOMS: atom_id res chain seq x y z
N MET A 1 -5.30 1.07 -1.76
CA MET A 1 -3.94 1.64 -1.59
C MET A 1 -3.02 0.92 -2.54
N HIS A 2 -2.34 1.66 -3.42
CA HIS A 2 -1.26 1.16 -4.25
C HIS A 2 -0.03 2.03 -4.01
N THR A 3 1.15 1.42 -3.92
CA THR A 3 2.40 2.15 -3.68
C THR A 3 3.56 1.39 -4.30
N VAL A 4 4.58 2.14 -4.74
CA VAL A 4 5.88 1.62 -5.18
C VAL A 4 6.91 2.15 -4.21
N VAL A 5 7.67 1.23 -3.60
CA VAL A 5 8.69 1.58 -2.60
C VAL A 5 9.95 0.77 -2.84
N THR A 6 11.09 1.36 -2.50
CA THR A 6 12.37 0.66 -2.39
C THR A 6 12.59 0.31 -0.93
N ALA A 7 12.92 -0.94 -0.63
CA ALA A 7 13.22 -1.41 0.72
C ALA A 7 14.32 -2.48 0.67
N SER A 8 15.13 -2.56 1.72
CA SER A 8 16.19 -3.57 1.90
C SER A 8 15.70 -4.84 2.62
N CYS A 9 14.39 -4.99 2.82
CA CYS A 9 13.77 -6.09 3.55
C CYS A 9 12.68 -6.80 2.73
N ASP A 10 12.17 -7.91 3.26
CA ASP A 10 11.16 -8.71 2.57
C ASP A 10 9.83 -7.95 2.38
N LEU A 11 9.21 -8.20 1.23
CA LEU A 11 7.96 -7.59 0.79
C LEU A 11 6.77 -7.83 1.75
N GLU A 12 6.74 -8.95 2.50
CA GLU A 12 5.73 -9.18 3.55
C GLU A 12 5.90 -8.20 4.71
N LEU A 13 7.14 -7.93 5.14
CA LEU A 13 7.42 -7.00 6.22
C LEU A 13 7.01 -5.58 5.83
N VAL A 14 7.33 -5.18 4.59
CA VAL A 14 6.90 -3.88 4.04
C VAL A 14 5.37 -3.75 4.05
N LEU A 15 4.65 -4.78 3.57
CA LEU A 15 3.18 -4.75 3.53
C LEU A 15 2.56 -4.65 4.93
N VAL A 16 3.07 -5.43 5.89
CA VAL A 16 2.61 -5.40 7.28
C VAL A 16 2.87 -4.03 7.91
N ALA A 17 4.06 -3.47 7.70
CA ALA A 17 4.44 -2.16 8.23
C ALA A 17 3.55 -1.04 7.68
N LEU A 18 3.28 -1.03 6.37
CA LEU A 18 2.41 -0.04 5.73
C LEU A 18 0.99 -0.08 6.32
N LYS A 19 0.39 -1.28 6.42
CA LYS A 19 -0.95 -1.46 7.00
C LYS A 19 -1.01 -1.03 8.46
N ALA A 20 -0.03 -1.43 9.27
CA ALA A 20 0.03 -1.08 10.68
C ALA A 20 0.17 0.44 10.88
N ASN A 21 1.09 1.07 10.15
CA ASN A 21 1.33 2.52 10.24
C ASN A 21 0.11 3.32 9.77
N ALA A 22 -0.49 2.96 8.63
CA ALA A 22 -1.70 3.59 8.15
C ALA A 22 -2.85 3.47 9.15
N THR A 23 -3.05 2.29 9.76
CA THR A 23 -4.06 2.11 10.82
C THR A 23 -3.79 3.01 12.02
N ARG A 24 -2.54 3.09 12.46
CA ARG A 24 -2.15 3.93 13.60
C ARG A 24 -2.41 5.41 13.30
N ARG A 25 -2.02 5.88 12.12
CA ARG A 25 -2.28 7.26 11.66
C ARG A 25 -3.77 7.56 11.51
N MET A 26 -4.57 6.66 10.96
CA MET A 26 -6.03 6.84 10.86
C MET A 26 -6.71 6.90 12.23
N LYS A 27 -6.23 6.13 13.22
CA LYS A 27 -6.73 6.21 14.60
C LYS A 27 -6.40 7.55 15.24
N GLU A 28 -5.16 8.00 15.11
CA GLU A 28 -4.71 9.29 15.65
C GLU A 28 -5.46 10.47 15.00
N ALA A 29 -5.77 10.38 13.72
CA ALA A 29 -6.56 11.37 12.99
C ALA A 29 -8.07 11.28 13.26
N GLY A 30 -8.54 10.29 14.03
CA GLY A 30 -9.97 10.06 14.27
C GLY A 30 -10.74 9.48 13.08
N CYS A 31 -10.09 9.20 11.95
CA CYS A 31 -10.71 8.65 10.74
C CYS A 31 -11.07 7.16 10.87
N TRP A 32 -10.54 6.45 11.88
CA TRP A 32 -10.88 5.05 12.14
C TRP A 32 -10.94 4.74 13.64
N SER A 33 -12.11 4.30 14.11
CA SER A 33 -12.35 3.91 15.52
C SER A 33 -12.59 2.41 15.73
N GLY A 34 -12.50 1.61 14.65
CA GLY A 34 -12.76 0.18 14.70
C GLY A 34 -11.76 -0.59 15.57
N LYS A 35 -12.27 -1.55 16.37
CA LYS A 35 -11.44 -2.49 17.16
C LYS A 35 -10.60 -3.43 16.28
N ARG A 36 -11.09 -3.72 15.07
CA ARG A 36 -10.41 -4.57 14.08
C ARG A 36 -9.63 -3.72 13.07
N SER A 37 -8.65 -4.33 12.42
CA SER A 37 -7.94 -3.75 11.29
C SER A 37 -8.91 -3.44 10.15
N PRO A 38 -8.80 -2.28 9.47
CA PRO A 38 -9.59 -1.98 8.27
C PRO A 38 -9.14 -2.80 7.05
N TRP A 39 -7.94 -3.41 7.11
CA TRP A 39 -7.35 -4.16 6.02
C TRP A 39 -7.74 -5.63 6.07
N ILE A 40 -7.99 -6.23 4.89
CA ILE A 40 -7.95 -7.68 4.74
C ILE A 40 -6.54 -8.21 5.04
N ARG A 41 -6.44 -9.47 5.49
CA ARG A 41 -5.17 -10.08 5.92
C ARG A 41 -4.08 -10.01 4.83
N ARG A 42 -4.40 -10.39 3.60
CA ARG A 42 -3.45 -10.43 2.48
C ARG A 42 -3.40 -9.10 1.71
N GLY A 43 -2.50 -8.99 0.76
CA GLY A 43 -2.41 -7.87 -0.18
C GLY A 43 -1.57 -8.27 -1.37
N SER A 44 -1.86 -7.70 -2.53
CA SER A 44 -1.07 -7.86 -3.75
C SER A 44 0.29 -7.21 -3.57
N LYS A 45 1.35 -7.92 -3.95
CA LYS A 45 2.74 -7.48 -3.82
C LYS A 45 3.59 -8.15 -4.89
N ARG A 46 4.57 -7.43 -5.42
CA ARG A 46 5.44 -7.90 -6.50
C ARG A 46 6.79 -7.19 -6.45
N TYR A 47 7.86 -7.94 -6.64
CA TYR A 47 9.20 -7.37 -6.88
C TYR A 47 9.29 -6.83 -8.31
N LEU A 48 9.91 -5.67 -8.46
CA LEU A 48 10.17 -5.01 -9.73
C LEU A 48 11.69 -5.03 -9.96
N TRP A 49 12.13 -5.67 -11.05
CA TRP A 49 13.55 -5.93 -11.31
C TRP A 49 14.09 -5.19 -12.52
N THR A 50 13.23 -4.49 -13.26
CA THR A 50 13.59 -3.79 -14.50
C THR A 50 12.96 -2.41 -14.52
N ASP A 51 13.58 -1.48 -15.24
CA ASP A 51 13.07 -0.12 -15.39
C ASP A 51 11.70 -0.10 -16.08
N ALA A 52 11.45 -1.01 -17.02
CA ALA A 52 10.14 -1.16 -17.65
C ALA A 52 9.05 -1.58 -16.64
N GLN A 53 9.36 -2.53 -15.75
CA GLN A 53 8.45 -2.94 -14.68
C GLN A 53 8.20 -1.82 -13.68
N LEU A 54 9.24 -1.06 -13.35
CA LEU A 54 9.14 0.11 -12.47
C LEU A 54 8.25 1.19 -13.09
N GLY A 55 8.51 1.56 -14.36
CA GLY A 55 7.74 2.55 -15.09
C GLY A 55 6.26 2.16 -15.21
N GLY A 56 5.97 0.90 -15.54
CA GLY A 56 4.60 0.39 -15.59
C GLY A 56 3.89 0.43 -14.24
N ALA A 57 4.58 0.08 -13.14
CA ALA A 57 4.01 0.15 -11.80
C ALA A 57 3.74 1.59 -11.35
N ILE A 58 4.63 2.53 -11.67
CA ILE A 58 4.43 3.96 -11.41
C ILE A 58 3.23 4.47 -12.19
N ALA A 59 3.15 4.17 -13.49
CA ALA A 59 2.02 4.57 -14.33
C ALA A 59 0.69 4.04 -13.79
N TYR A 60 0.65 2.77 -13.37
CA TYR A 60 -0.53 2.18 -12.75
C TYR A 60 -0.93 2.92 -11.46
N VAL A 61 0.03 3.21 -10.58
CA VAL A 61 -0.22 3.95 -9.34
C VAL A 61 -0.69 5.38 -9.61
N LEU A 62 -0.24 6.04 -10.68
CA LEU A 62 -0.61 7.43 -10.93
C LEU A 62 -1.91 7.58 -11.73
N TYR A 63 -2.18 6.68 -12.67
CA TYR A 63 -3.19 6.90 -13.70
C TYR A 63 -4.30 5.85 -13.78
N ASP A 64 -4.08 4.66 -13.22
CA ASP A 64 -4.92 3.48 -13.53
C ASP A 64 -5.61 2.91 -12.28
N GLN A 65 -5.67 3.68 -11.18
CA GLN A 65 -6.33 3.25 -9.94
C GLN A 65 -7.88 3.31 -10.00
N GLY A 66 -8.46 3.66 -11.14
CA GLY A 66 -9.88 3.93 -11.31
C GLY A 66 -10.29 5.34 -10.85
N GLU A 67 -11.59 5.63 -10.90
CA GLU A 67 -12.14 6.89 -10.37
C GLU A 67 -11.96 6.96 -8.84
N SER A 68 -11.79 8.18 -8.33
CA SER A 68 -11.78 8.42 -6.90
C SER A 68 -13.11 7.99 -6.31
N LEU A 69 -13.07 7.22 -5.22
CA LEU A 69 -14.26 6.89 -4.46
C LEU A 69 -14.69 8.15 -3.71
N ASP A 70 -15.58 8.93 -4.33
CA ASP A 70 -16.31 10.04 -3.70
C ASP A 70 -17.27 9.56 -2.60
#